data_AF-A0A7Y2I3C7-F1
#
_entry.id   AF-A0A7Y2I3C7-F1
#
_cell.length_a   1.000
_cell.length_b   1.000
_cell.length_c   1.000
_cell.angle_alpha   90.00
_cell.angle_beta   90.00
_cell.angle_gamma   90.00
#
_symmetry.space_group_name_H-M   'P 1'
#
loop_
_entity.id
_entity.type
_entity.pdbx_description
1 polymer ?
#
loop_
_entity_poly.entity_id
_entity_poly.type
_entity_poly.pdbx_seq_one_letter_code
_entity_poly.pdbx_strand_id
1 'polypeptide(L)'
;LADTRIDFNNVAIEDLDCTIEFPELPRLRSSPSQRCTAAAIDFSTLYFSDVSLTYRVENPQTLFIERSKLNWCGGTLESGSLRLSSQTPELDTTFFCSRIGLAELLDQFGFKGTEGEGSLNGRLPVKLSRQRLDFDDGFLFSTPGTGGIVRFSDTDLLRQGVGAVSEAGFLNYTLQALEDFTYNWTKLSFDSAGDDLLLTLELDGKPSTALPFKFDKKGMLVETDQGQGLQYPIRLDVNFRVPLVDLFQIGQSINTIMGSGQ
;
A
#
# COMPACT_ATOMS: atom_id res chain seq x y z
N LEU A 1 16.87 26.96 10.93
CA LEU A 1 17.11 25.51 10.85
C LEU A 1 17.27 25.22 9.37
N ALA A 2 18.39 24.63 8.98
CA ALA A 2 18.62 24.32 7.58
C ALA A 2 17.88 23.01 7.29
N ASP A 3 16.73 23.10 6.62
CA ASP A 3 16.01 21.93 6.12
C ASP A 3 16.99 21.13 5.25
N THR A 4 17.40 19.97 5.75
CA THR A 4 18.45 19.19 5.11
C THR A 4 17.76 18.18 4.21
N ARG A 5 17.63 18.55 2.94
CA ARG A 5 17.12 17.67 1.90
C ARG A 5 18.27 16.99 1.19
N ILE A 6 18.17 15.68 1.07
CA ILE A 6 19.12 14.85 0.33
C ILE A 6 18.38 14.16 -0.80
N ASP A 7 18.72 14.52 -2.04
CA ASP A 7 18.18 13.92 -3.25
C ASP A 7 19.18 12.91 -3.83
N PHE A 8 18.75 11.67 -4.00
CA PHE A 8 19.52 10.59 -4.61
C PHE A 8 18.65 9.83 -5.61
N ASN A 9 18.97 9.97 -6.91
CA ASN A 9 18.16 9.45 -8.01
C ASN A 9 16.70 9.96 -7.91
N ASN A 10 15.75 9.05 -7.66
CA ASN A 10 14.32 9.31 -7.47
C ASN A 10 13.88 9.21 -6.00
N VAL A 11 14.84 9.12 -5.05
CA VAL A 11 14.61 9.18 -3.61
C VAL A 11 14.96 10.57 -3.11
N ALA A 12 14.03 11.17 -2.37
CA ALA A 12 14.29 12.34 -1.58
C ALA A 12 14.10 12.05 -0.10
N ILE A 13 15.07 12.46 0.71
CA ILE A 13 15.04 12.29 2.17
C ILE A 13 15.14 13.67 2.80
N GLU A 14 14.21 13.97 3.71
CA GLU A 14 14.13 15.25 4.41
C GLU A 14 14.50 15.09 5.88
N ASP A 15 15.35 15.99 6.38
CA ASP A 15 15.80 16.06 7.77
C ASP A 15 16.34 14.74 8.32
N LEU A 16 17.27 14.14 7.56
CA LEU A 16 17.99 12.94 7.97
C LEU A 16 18.94 13.23 9.15
N ASP A 17 18.70 12.56 10.27
CA ASP A 17 19.57 12.59 11.46
C ASP A 17 19.92 11.15 11.86
N CYS A 18 21.19 10.77 11.70
CA CYS A 18 21.71 9.47 12.12
C CYS A 18 22.87 9.64 13.11
N THR A 19 22.88 8.82 14.15
CA THR A 19 23.96 8.77 15.16
C THR A 19 24.75 7.46 15.03
N ILE A 20 26.08 7.53 15.03
CA ILE A 20 26.92 6.33 14.96
C ILE A 20 28.12 6.42 15.91
N GLU A 21 28.29 5.38 16.73
CA GLU A 21 29.40 5.21 17.65
C GLU A 21 30.16 3.91 17.34
N PHE A 22 31.48 4.01 17.19
CA PHE A 22 32.39 2.88 17.04
C PHE A 22 33.24 2.72 18.32
N PRO A 23 32.89 1.78 19.23
CA PRO A 23 33.57 1.65 20.51
C PRO A 23 34.99 1.09 20.39
N GLU A 24 35.31 0.36 19.31
CA GLU A 24 36.62 -0.29 19.11
C GLU A 24 37.17 0.00 17.71
N LEU A 25 38.10 0.94 17.57
CA LEU A 25 38.83 1.13 16.31
C LEU A 25 40.08 0.23 16.23
N PRO A 26 40.45 -0.30 15.05
CA PRO A 26 39.88 -0.04 13.71
C PRO A 26 38.73 -0.98 13.31
N ARG A 27 38.15 -1.74 14.25
CA ARG A 27 37.01 -2.61 13.94
C ARG A 27 35.77 -1.75 13.68
N LEU A 28 35.38 -1.63 12.42
CA LEU A 28 34.21 -0.85 11.99
C LEU A 28 32.89 -1.58 12.31
N ARG A 29 32.62 -1.75 13.60
CA ARG A 29 31.39 -2.31 14.15
C ARG A 29 30.82 -1.32 15.16
N SER A 30 29.58 -0.88 14.96
CA SER A 30 28.98 0.10 15.87
C SER A 30 28.51 -0.54 17.17
N SER A 31 28.27 0.32 18.17
CA SER A 31 27.36 0.02 19.28
C SER A 31 26.00 -0.47 18.72
N PRO A 32 25.28 -1.36 19.42
CA PRO A 32 23.91 -1.73 19.03
C PRO A 32 22.94 -0.56 19.18
N SER A 33 21.73 -0.69 18.63
CA SER A 33 20.61 0.24 18.82
C SER A 33 20.95 1.70 18.54
N GLN A 34 21.79 1.94 17.53
CA GLN A 34 22.03 3.27 16.98
C GLN A 34 20.74 3.79 16.37
N ARG A 35 20.51 5.10 16.43
CA ARG A 35 19.26 5.70 15.95
C ARG A 35 19.50 6.49 14.68
N CYS A 36 18.61 6.29 13.71
CA CYS A 36 18.44 7.21 12.59
C CYS A 36 16.97 7.60 12.44
N THR A 37 16.72 8.87 12.09
CA THR A 37 15.40 9.43 11.83
C THR A 37 15.41 10.28 10.56
N ALA A 38 14.26 10.38 9.91
CA ALA A 38 14.03 11.35 8.83
C ALA A 38 12.60 11.89 8.95
N ALA A 39 12.39 13.16 8.60
CA ALA A 39 11.06 13.76 8.61
C ALA A 39 10.18 13.15 7.51
N ALA A 40 10.74 12.97 6.32
CA ALA A 40 10.05 12.36 5.20
C ALA A 40 11.01 11.58 4.29
N ILE A 41 10.47 10.56 3.64
CA ILE A 41 11.09 9.88 2.51
C ILE A 41 10.05 9.91 1.39
N ASP A 42 10.33 10.68 0.35
CA ASP A 42 9.53 10.75 -0.86
C ASP A 42 10.20 9.91 -1.94
N PHE A 43 9.36 9.09 -2.59
CA PHE A 43 9.84 8.10 -3.49
C PHE A 43 8.87 7.70 -4.60
N SER A 44 9.01 8.37 -5.76
CA SER A 44 8.11 8.20 -6.91
C SER A 44 6.66 8.51 -6.52
N THR A 45 5.82 7.49 -6.31
CA THR A 45 4.44 7.64 -5.81
C THR A 45 4.31 7.34 -4.32
N LEU A 46 5.34 6.78 -3.69
CA LEU A 46 5.31 6.37 -2.29
C LEU A 46 5.83 7.49 -1.39
N TYR A 47 5.00 7.91 -0.44
CA TYR A 47 5.37 8.94 0.53
C TYR A 47 5.32 8.40 1.95
N PHE A 48 6.45 8.48 2.65
CA PHE A 48 6.58 8.08 4.04
C PHE A 48 6.97 9.28 4.90
N SER A 49 6.46 9.33 6.12
CA SER A 49 6.80 10.38 7.08
C SER A 49 7.15 9.81 8.44
N ASP A 50 7.76 10.65 9.29
CA ASP A 50 8.06 10.32 10.69
C ASP A 50 8.86 9.01 10.82
N VAL A 51 9.92 8.92 10.01
CA VAL A 51 10.73 7.71 9.83
C VAL A 51 11.68 7.57 11.02
N SER A 52 11.67 6.38 11.63
CA SER A 52 12.58 6.01 12.71
C SER A 52 13.11 4.60 12.53
N LEU A 53 14.43 4.48 12.62
CA LEU A 53 15.17 3.23 12.50
C LEU A 53 16.07 3.05 13.72
N THR A 54 16.11 1.83 14.26
CA THR A 54 17.20 1.41 15.13
C THR A 54 18.08 0.41 14.37
N TYR A 55 19.39 0.61 14.40
CA TYR A 55 20.32 -0.13 13.58
C TYR A 55 21.65 -0.42 14.27
N ARG A 56 22.44 -1.27 13.62
CA ARG A 56 23.83 -1.53 13.94
C ARG A 56 24.64 -1.76 12.68
N VAL A 57 25.79 -1.11 12.56
CA VAL A 57 26.79 -1.47 11.56
C VAL A 57 27.52 -2.72 12.06
N GLU A 58 27.29 -3.86 11.41
CA GLU A 58 27.96 -5.13 11.76
C GLU A 58 29.39 -5.17 11.22
N ASN A 59 29.59 -4.62 10.01
CA ASN A 59 30.86 -4.43 9.33
C ASN A 59 30.67 -3.40 8.18
N PRO A 60 31.72 -2.97 7.44
CA PRO A 60 31.60 -1.97 6.37
C PRO A 60 30.64 -2.35 5.22
N GLN A 61 30.26 -3.61 5.10
CA GLN A 61 29.39 -4.15 4.06
C GLN A 61 28.01 -4.56 4.57
N THR A 62 27.77 -4.54 5.89
CA THR A 62 26.53 -5.08 6.48
C THR A 62 25.95 -4.14 7.54
N LEU A 63 24.72 -3.69 7.27
CA LEU A 63 23.89 -2.93 8.19
C LEU A 63 22.76 -3.83 8.69
N PHE A 64 22.68 -4.01 10.01
CA PHE A 64 21.56 -4.70 10.64
C PHE A 64 20.53 -3.66 11.10
N ILE A 65 19.36 -3.65 10.48
CA ILE A 65 18.21 -2.89 10.97
C ILE A 65 17.56 -3.74 12.05
N GLU A 66 17.52 -3.24 13.28
CA GLU A 66 16.90 -3.90 14.41
C GLU A 66 15.38 -3.70 14.40
N ARG A 67 14.93 -2.51 14.00
CA ARG A 67 13.51 -2.14 13.88
C ARG A 67 13.37 -0.94 12.94
N SER A 68 12.31 -0.93 12.15
CA SER A 68 11.85 0.25 11.42
C SER A 68 10.43 0.61 11.84
N LYS A 69 10.15 1.91 11.88
CA LYS A 69 8.81 2.47 12.03
C LYS A 69 8.69 3.71 11.17
N LEU A 70 7.60 3.84 10.44
CA LEU A 70 7.31 4.97 9.59
C LEU A 70 5.80 5.14 9.43
N ASN A 71 5.37 6.36 9.14
CA ASN A 71 3.98 6.64 8.81
C ASN A 71 3.76 6.52 7.31
N TRP A 72 2.63 5.93 6.93
CA TRP A 72 2.24 5.72 5.53
C TRP A 72 0.72 5.72 5.42
N CYS A 73 0.18 6.46 4.45
CA CYS A 73 -1.27 6.54 4.19
C CYS A 73 -2.10 6.78 5.46
N GLY A 74 -1.71 7.73 6.31
CA GLY A 74 -2.39 8.04 7.58
C GLY A 74 -2.18 7.03 8.72
N GLY A 75 -1.59 5.87 8.43
CA GLY A 75 -1.30 4.82 9.40
C GLY A 75 0.19 4.64 9.68
N THR A 76 0.55 3.47 10.20
CA THR A 76 1.92 3.12 10.59
C THR A 76 2.34 1.82 9.92
N LEU A 77 3.58 1.82 9.43
CA LEU A 77 4.30 0.66 8.93
C LEU A 77 5.44 0.33 9.90
N GLU A 78 5.58 -0.94 10.27
CA GLU A 78 6.68 -1.42 11.10
C GLU A 78 7.30 -2.67 10.50
N SER A 79 8.63 -2.78 10.48
CA SER A 79 9.31 -4.03 10.10
C SER A 79 10.00 -4.67 11.30
N GLY A 80 10.11 -5.99 11.25
CA GLY A 80 11.07 -6.73 12.07
C GLY A 80 12.51 -6.41 11.68
N SER A 81 13.44 -7.16 12.29
CA SER A 81 14.85 -7.00 11.99
C SER A 81 15.22 -7.58 10.63
N LEU A 82 16.13 -6.90 9.91
CA LEU A 82 16.62 -7.33 8.60
C LEU A 82 18.07 -6.89 8.40
N ARG A 83 18.81 -7.62 7.57
CA ARG A 83 20.18 -7.27 7.20
C ARG A 83 20.21 -6.72 5.79
N LEU A 84 20.84 -5.56 5.65
CA LEU A 84 21.18 -4.96 4.37
C LEU A 84 22.66 -5.21 4.11
N SER A 85 22.98 -5.76 2.94
CA SER A 85 24.34 -6.11 2.54
C SER A 85 24.70 -5.46 1.22
N SER A 86 25.85 -4.78 1.15
CA SER A 86 26.36 -4.24 -0.11
C SER A 86 26.75 -5.32 -1.11
N GLN A 87 27.07 -6.52 -0.62
CA GLN A 87 27.45 -7.67 -1.45
C GLN A 87 26.22 -8.38 -2.04
N THR A 88 25.12 -8.41 -1.28
CA THR A 88 23.84 -9.01 -1.68
C THR A 88 22.74 -8.00 -1.37
N PRO A 89 22.55 -7.00 -2.24
CA PRO A 89 21.61 -5.90 -2.02
C PRO A 89 20.18 -6.34 -2.31
N GLU A 90 19.72 -7.24 -1.46
CA GLU A 90 18.38 -7.80 -1.42
C GLU A 90 17.78 -7.44 -0.06
N LEU A 91 16.51 -7.06 -0.08
CA LEU A 91 15.69 -6.85 1.10
C LEU A 91 14.59 -7.91 1.06
N ASP A 92 14.50 -8.71 2.11
CA ASP A 92 13.41 -9.65 2.33
C ASP A 92 12.86 -9.36 3.72
N THR A 93 11.65 -8.81 3.78
CA THR A 93 11.03 -8.41 5.04
C THR A 93 9.52 -8.46 4.97
N THR A 94 8.89 -8.47 6.13
CA THR A 94 7.45 -8.25 6.24
C THR A 94 7.21 -6.96 7.00
N PHE A 95 6.48 -6.06 6.36
CA PHE A 95 5.97 -4.86 6.99
C PHE A 95 4.60 -5.12 7.60
N PHE A 96 4.45 -4.83 8.89
CA PHE A 96 3.18 -4.84 9.60
C PHE A 96 2.52 -3.47 9.48
N CYS A 97 1.29 -3.47 9.01
CA CYS A 97 0.53 -2.28 8.70
C CYS A 97 -0.56 -2.08 9.76
N SER A 98 -0.65 -0.88 10.32
CA SER A 98 -1.70 -0.52 11.26
C SER A 98 -2.38 0.79 10.85
N ARG A 99 -3.71 0.77 10.81
CA ARG A 99 -4.56 1.92 10.48
C ARG A 99 -4.22 2.62 9.17
N ILE A 100 -3.88 1.85 8.15
CA ILE A 100 -3.61 2.36 6.80
C ILE A 100 -4.94 2.84 6.19
N GLY A 101 -5.01 4.10 5.78
CA GLY A 101 -6.17 4.69 5.12
C GLY A 101 -6.44 4.04 3.77
N LEU A 102 -7.67 3.54 3.57
CA LEU A 102 -8.06 2.84 2.34
C LEU A 102 -7.95 3.75 1.10
N ALA A 103 -8.48 4.97 1.20
CA ALA A 103 -8.53 5.90 0.07
C ALA A 103 -7.12 6.38 -0.31
N GLU A 104 -6.31 6.74 0.68
CA GLU A 104 -4.91 7.15 0.50
C GLU A 104 -4.07 6.02 -0.10
N LEU A 105 -4.29 4.78 0.36
CA LEU A 105 -3.62 3.61 -0.17
C LEU A 105 -3.96 3.38 -1.65
N LEU A 106 -5.24 3.43 -2.00
CA LEU A 106 -5.69 3.25 -3.38
C LEU A 106 -5.14 4.35 -4.30
N ASP A 107 -5.10 5.60 -3.84
CA ASP A 107 -4.51 6.71 -4.60
C ASP A 107 -3.02 6.49 -4.93
N GLN A 108 -2.25 5.94 -3.99
CA GLN A 108 -0.81 5.63 -4.18
C GLN A 108 -0.56 4.60 -5.29
N PHE A 109 -1.52 3.72 -5.55
CA PHE A 109 -1.47 2.73 -6.63
C PHE A 109 -2.18 3.20 -7.92
N GLY A 110 -2.52 4.50 -8.00
CA GLY A 110 -3.09 5.13 -9.20
C GLY A 110 -4.61 5.09 -9.29
N PHE A 111 -5.31 4.59 -8.27
CA PHE A 111 -6.77 4.63 -8.19
C PHE A 111 -7.24 5.98 -7.65
N LYS A 112 -7.16 6.98 -8.54
CA LYS A 112 -7.59 8.34 -8.23
C LYS A 112 -9.09 8.41 -8.03
N GLY A 113 -9.52 9.43 -7.30
CA GLY A 113 -10.94 9.70 -7.11
C GLY A 113 -11.63 8.72 -6.16
N THR A 114 -10.86 8.03 -5.31
CA THR A 114 -11.37 7.34 -4.14
C THR A 114 -11.36 8.27 -2.95
N GLU A 115 -12.52 8.41 -2.30
CA GLU A 115 -12.67 9.10 -1.03
C GLU A 115 -13.29 8.15 -0.02
N GLY A 116 -13.03 8.33 1.27
CA GLY A 116 -13.73 7.53 2.25
C GLY A 116 -13.08 7.48 3.61
N GLU A 117 -13.86 6.93 4.53
CA GLU A 117 -13.41 6.54 5.86
C GLU A 117 -13.09 5.06 5.83
N GLY A 118 -11.93 4.67 6.33
CA GLY A 118 -11.59 3.28 6.46
C GLY A 118 -10.12 3.09 6.80
N SER A 119 -9.87 2.30 7.84
CA SER A 119 -8.52 1.96 8.27
C SER A 119 -8.30 0.46 8.14
N LEU A 120 -7.25 0.09 7.43
CA LEU A 120 -6.84 -1.28 7.17
C LEU A 120 -5.67 -1.67 8.08
N ASN A 121 -5.62 -2.96 8.42
CA ASN A 121 -4.52 -3.56 9.16
C ASN A 121 -4.08 -4.84 8.46
N GLY A 122 -2.82 -5.24 8.62
CA GLY A 122 -2.34 -6.48 8.03
C GLY A 122 -0.84 -6.50 7.83
N ARG A 123 -0.39 -7.16 6.76
CA ARG A 123 1.02 -7.33 6.47
C ARG A 123 1.33 -7.26 4.98
N LEU A 124 2.51 -6.76 4.66
CA LEU A 124 3.07 -6.71 3.32
C LEU A 124 4.44 -7.39 3.33
N PRO A 125 4.53 -8.67 2.97
CA PRO A 125 5.80 -9.32 2.68
C PRO A 125 6.36 -8.75 1.38
N VAL A 126 7.59 -8.27 1.45
CA VAL A 126 8.27 -7.59 0.36
C VAL A 126 9.64 -8.21 0.17
N LYS A 127 9.91 -8.63 -1.06
CA LYS A 127 11.24 -9.01 -1.54
C LYS A 127 11.67 -8.03 -2.61
N LEU A 128 12.76 -7.32 -2.36
CA LEU A 128 13.33 -6.36 -3.28
C LEU A 128 14.75 -6.76 -3.63
N SER A 129 15.06 -6.89 -4.91
CA SER A 129 16.39 -7.16 -5.42
C SER A 129 16.80 -6.13 -6.49
N ARG A 130 17.96 -6.34 -7.11
CA ARG A 130 18.42 -5.54 -8.26
C ARG A 130 17.51 -5.63 -9.48
N GLN A 131 16.66 -6.64 -9.55
CA GLN A 131 15.94 -7.03 -10.77
C GLN A 131 14.43 -6.95 -10.61
N ARG A 132 13.92 -7.10 -9.38
CA ARG A 132 12.48 -7.09 -9.14
C ARG A 132 12.11 -6.61 -7.74
N LEU A 133 10.93 -6.02 -7.64
CA LEU A 133 10.14 -5.92 -6.43
C LEU A 133 9.10 -7.05 -6.48
N ASP A 134 8.87 -7.72 -5.38
CA ASP A 134 7.94 -8.84 -5.29
C ASP A 134 7.16 -8.78 -3.97
N PHE A 135 5.87 -9.01 -4.07
CA PHE A 135 4.92 -9.16 -2.98
C PHE A 135 4.41 -10.60 -3.00
N ASP A 136 4.43 -11.23 -1.83
CA ASP A 136 4.12 -12.65 -1.66
C ASP A 136 3.08 -12.77 -0.55
N ASP A 137 1.80 -12.97 -0.90
CA ASP A 137 0.69 -13.13 0.05
C ASP A 137 0.56 -11.92 1.00
N GLY A 138 0.62 -10.70 0.44
CA GLY A 138 0.36 -9.46 1.17
C GLY A 138 -1.14 -9.22 1.33
N PHE A 139 -1.57 -8.73 2.48
CA PHE A 139 -2.98 -8.38 2.68
C PHE A 139 -3.18 -7.29 3.73
N LEU A 140 -4.21 -6.49 3.52
CA LEU A 140 -4.71 -5.46 4.42
C LEU A 140 -6.23 -5.60 4.53
N PHE A 141 -6.80 -5.60 5.73
CA PHE A 141 -8.23 -5.76 5.95
C PHE A 141 -8.76 -4.71 6.93
N SER A 142 -9.99 -4.28 6.72
CA SER A 142 -10.71 -3.45 7.69
C SER A 142 -10.88 -4.20 9.00
N THR A 143 -10.74 -3.53 10.14
CA THR A 143 -11.03 -4.13 11.45
C THR A 143 -12.44 -4.74 11.43
N PRO A 144 -12.62 -6.04 11.75
CA PRO A 144 -13.93 -6.67 11.75
C PRO A 144 -14.93 -5.90 12.62
N GLY A 145 -16.14 -5.68 12.08
CA GLY A 145 -17.18 -4.89 12.75
C GLY A 145 -16.99 -3.37 12.68
N THR A 146 -15.88 -2.90 12.09
CA THR A 146 -15.66 -1.48 11.77
C THR A 146 -15.91 -1.30 10.27
N GLY A 147 -17.18 -1.07 9.92
CA GLY A 147 -17.56 -0.66 8.57
C GLY A 147 -17.07 0.77 8.26
N GLY A 148 -17.40 1.26 7.09
CA GLY A 148 -17.06 2.61 6.67
C GLY A 148 -17.75 2.99 5.37
N ILE A 149 -17.52 4.22 4.93
CA ILE A 149 -18.03 4.71 3.66
C ILE A 149 -16.85 4.89 2.71
N VAL A 150 -16.96 4.34 1.52
CA VAL A 150 -16.03 4.56 0.41
C VAL A 150 -16.80 5.06 -0.81
N ARG A 151 -16.23 6.02 -1.53
CA ARG A 151 -16.80 6.65 -2.72
C ARG A 151 -15.78 6.56 -3.83
N PHE A 152 -16.22 6.03 -4.97
CA PHE A 152 -15.41 5.95 -6.18
C PHE A 152 -16.01 6.90 -7.22
N SER A 153 -15.27 7.94 -7.57
CA SER A 153 -15.69 8.90 -8.62
C SER A 153 -15.29 8.47 -10.03
N ASP A 154 -14.23 7.67 -10.16
CA ASP A 154 -13.84 7.01 -11.41
C ASP A 154 -14.25 5.53 -11.36
N THR A 155 -15.40 5.21 -11.96
CA THR A 155 -15.90 3.84 -12.04
C THR A 155 -15.42 3.11 -13.28
N ASP A 156 -14.73 3.76 -14.22
CA ASP A 156 -14.22 3.10 -15.42
C ASP A 156 -13.05 2.15 -15.12
N LEU A 157 -12.19 2.50 -14.16
CA LEU A 157 -11.17 1.59 -13.63
C LEU A 157 -11.79 0.38 -12.94
N LEU A 158 -12.86 0.59 -12.19
CA LEU A 158 -13.60 -0.49 -11.52
C LEU A 158 -14.23 -1.43 -12.56
N ARG A 159 -14.79 -0.90 -13.65
CA ARG A 159 -15.34 -1.71 -14.75
C ARG A 159 -14.32 -2.63 -15.41
N GLN A 160 -13.04 -2.25 -15.44
CA GLN A 160 -11.99 -3.08 -16.00
C GLN A 160 -11.60 -4.22 -15.06
N GLY A 161 -11.65 -3.98 -13.74
CA GLY A 161 -11.26 -4.97 -12.72
C GLY A 161 -12.38 -5.89 -12.26
N VAL A 162 -13.64 -5.44 -12.38
CA VAL A 162 -14.83 -6.28 -12.22
C VAL A 162 -14.94 -7.09 -13.51
N GLY A 163 -14.67 -8.40 -13.45
CA GLY A 163 -14.71 -9.28 -14.62
C GLY A 163 -16.04 -9.24 -15.37
N ALA A 164 -16.17 -9.99 -16.47
CA ALA A 164 -17.38 -9.99 -17.29
C ALA A 164 -18.65 -10.40 -16.50
N VAL A 165 -19.32 -9.43 -15.86
CA VAL A 165 -20.63 -9.61 -15.26
C VAL A 165 -21.59 -9.88 -16.41
N SER A 166 -22.22 -11.06 -16.39
CA SER A 166 -23.09 -11.52 -17.48
C SER A 166 -24.37 -10.70 -17.63
N GLU A 167 -24.71 -9.86 -16.64
CA GLU A 167 -25.94 -9.09 -16.57
C GLU A 167 -25.65 -7.59 -16.46
N ALA A 168 -25.95 -6.84 -17.54
CA ALA A 168 -25.75 -5.40 -17.59
C ALA A 168 -26.46 -4.64 -16.46
N GLY A 169 -27.64 -5.11 -16.04
CA GLY A 169 -28.40 -4.49 -14.93
C GLY A 169 -27.72 -4.61 -13.57
N PHE A 170 -27.09 -5.77 -13.29
CA PHE A 170 -26.32 -5.95 -12.06
C PHE A 170 -25.04 -5.12 -12.10
N LEU A 171 -24.33 -5.10 -13.24
CA LEU A 171 -23.15 -4.26 -13.41
C LEU A 171 -23.46 -2.77 -13.17
N ASN A 172 -24.51 -2.23 -13.80
CA ASN A 172 -24.90 -0.83 -13.61
C ASN A 172 -25.25 -0.53 -12.14
N TYR A 173 -26.01 -1.42 -11.49
CA TYR A 173 -26.32 -1.28 -10.07
C TYR A 173 -25.06 -1.27 -9.20
N THR A 174 -24.13 -2.20 -9.44
CA THR A 174 -22.85 -2.27 -8.72
C THR A 174 -22.04 -0.99 -8.89
N LEU A 175 -21.88 -0.49 -10.11
CA LEU A 175 -21.09 0.72 -10.37
C LEU A 175 -21.70 1.94 -9.69
N GLN A 176 -23.02 2.13 -9.79
CA GLN A 176 -23.68 3.24 -9.11
C GLN A 176 -23.65 3.08 -7.58
N ALA A 177 -23.65 1.84 -7.06
CA ALA A 177 -23.49 1.61 -5.64
C ALA A 177 -22.11 1.99 -5.11
N LEU A 178 -21.06 1.90 -5.93
CA LEU A 178 -19.70 2.27 -5.55
C LEU A 178 -19.47 3.79 -5.52
N GLU A 179 -20.34 4.59 -6.13
CA GLU A 179 -20.27 6.06 -6.04
C GLU A 179 -20.47 6.56 -4.60
N ASP A 180 -21.28 5.84 -3.80
CA ASP A 180 -21.45 6.07 -2.36
C ASP A 180 -21.78 4.75 -1.64
N PHE A 181 -20.75 4.08 -1.14
CA PHE A 181 -20.84 2.71 -0.65
C PHE A 181 -20.56 2.60 0.85
N THR A 182 -21.50 2.01 1.60
CA THR A 182 -21.29 1.63 2.99
C THR A 182 -20.81 0.18 3.04
N TYR A 183 -19.53 -0.03 3.34
CA TYR A 183 -18.96 -1.37 3.46
C TYR A 183 -19.07 -1.91 4.90
N ASN A 184 -19.32 -3.21 5.03
CA ASN A 184 -19.23 -3.96 6.28
C ASN A 184 -17.79 -4.40 6.56
N TRP A 185 -17.10 -4.84 5.50
CA TRP A 185 -15.68 -5.15 5.53
C TRP A 185 -15.05 -4.94 4.15
N THR A 186 -13.75 -4.73 4.15
CA THR A 186 -12.92 -4.69 2.95
C THR A 186 -11.61 -5.43 3.19
N LYS A 187 -11.07 -6.03 2.13
CA LYS A 187 -9.75 -6.64 2.11
C LYS A 187 -9.06 -6.28 0.81
N LEU A 188 -7.80 -5.85 0.91
CA LEU A 188 -6.89 -5.69 -0.22
C LEU A 188 -5.84 -6.78 -0.12
N SER A 189 -5.60 -7.48 -1.23
CA SER A 189 -4.54 -8.49 -1.36
C SER A 189 -3.50 -8.04 -2.39
N PHE A 190 -2.25 -8.39 -2.16
CA PHE A 190 -1.08 -7.93 -2.92
C PHE A 190 -0.22 -9.14 -3.28
N ASP A 191 -0.19 -9.47 -4.57
CA ASP A 191 0.58 -10.60 -5.09
C ASP A 191 1.30 -10.22 -6.37
N SER A 192 2.58 -10.53 -6.48
CA SER A 192 3.32 -10.31 -7.73
C SER A 192 3.09 -11.43 -8.74
N ALA A 193 2.79 -11.07 -9.98
CA ALA A 193 2.60 -11.99 -11.08
C ALA A 193 3.41 -11.52 -12.30
N GLY A 194 4.62 -12.04 -12.44
CA GLY A 194 5.57 -11.57 -13.45
C GLY A 194 6.07 -10.17 -13.10
N ASP A 195 5.86 -9.23 -14.02
CA ASP A 195 6.21 -7.81 -13.86
C ASP A 195 5.03 -6.94 -13.38
N ASP A 196 3.92 -7.56 -12.99
CA ASP A 196 2.73 -6.87 -12.45
C ASP A 196 2.55 -7.17 -10.96
N LEU A 197 2.04 -6.18 -10.23
CA LEU A 197 1.37 -6.35 -8.95
C LEU A 197 -0.11 -6.61 -9.23
N LEU A 198 -0.59 -7.78 -8.79
CA LEU A 198 -2.01 -8.08 -8.67
C LEU A 198 -2.51 -7.47 -7.37
N LEU A 199 -3.35 -6.44 -7.50
CA LEU A 199 -4.07 -5.86 -6.38
C LEU A 199 -5.52 -6.35 -6.44
N THR A 200 -5.95 -7.09 -5.43
CA THR A 200 -7.35 -7.58 -5.35
C THR A 200 -8.07 -6.87 -4.23
N LEU A 201 -9.05 -6.05 -4.58
CA LEU A 201 -9.96 -5.37 -3.65
C LEU A 201 -11.24 -6.20 -3.49
N GLU A 202 -11.43 -6.77 -2.32
CA GLU A 202 -12.66 -7.43 -1.89
C GLU A 202 -13.46 -6.45 -1.03
N LEU A 203 -14.74 -6.26 -1.37
CA LEU A 203 -15.67 -5.35 -0.71
C LEU A 203 -17.01 -6.07 -0.46
N ASP A 204 -17.52 -5.94 0.76
CA ASP A 204 -18.87 -6.38 1.11
C ASP A 204 -19.62 -5.22 1.74
N GLY A 205 -20.85 -4.99 1.31
CA GLY A 205 -21.63 -3.85 1.80
C GLY A 205 -22.86 -3.59 0.97
N LYS A 206 -23.30 -2.34 0.98
CA LYS A 206 -24.48 -1.87 0.24
C LYS A 206 -24.32 -0.38 -0.10
N PRO A 207 -25.02 0.14 -1.12
CA PRO A 207 -25.04 1.58 -1.36
C PRO A 207 -25.55 2.30 -0.11
N SER A 208 -24.99 3.48 0.18
CA SER A 208 -25.36 4.29 1.35
C SER A 208 -26.82 4.75 1.27
N THR A 209 -27.33 4.96 0.05
CA THR A 209 -28.72 5.34 -0.23
C THR A 209 -29.38 4.35 -1.19
N ALA A 210 -30.72 4.34 -1.23
CA ALA A 210 -31.45 3.49 -2.15
C ALA A 210 -31.29 4.01 -3.59
N LEU A 211 -30.87 3.13 -4.51
CA LEU A 211 -30.65 3.45 -5.92
C LEU A 211 -31.92 3.22 -6.74
N PRO A 212 -32.12 3.87 -7.91
CA PRO A 212 -33.31 3.75 -8.75
C PRO A 212 -33.37 2.42 -9.51
N PHE A 213 -33.33 1.30 -8.79
CA PHE A 213 -33.41 -0.06 -9.32
C PHE A 213 -34.53 -0.85 -8.65
N LYS A 214 -34.94 -1.93 -9.31
CA LYS A 214 -35.79 -2.98 -8.74
C LYS A 214 -35.49 -4.32 -9.38
N PHE A 215 -35.94 -5.39 -8.73
CA PHE A 215 -36.05 -6.69 -9.37
C PHE A 215 -37.32 -6.75 -10.22
N ASP A 216 -37.17 -7.15 -11.48
CA ASP A 216 -38.31 -7.45 -12.34
C ASP A 216 -38.95 -8.80 -11.96
N LYS A 217 -40.02 -9.21 -12.66
CA LYS A 217 -40.71 -10.47 -12.39
C LYS A 217 -39.85 -11.73 -12.62
N LYS A 218 -38.73 -11.59 -13.33
CA LYS A 218 -37.76 -12.67 -13.62
C LYS A 218 -36.59 -12.67 -12.63
N GLY A 219 -36.56 -11.72 -11.68
CA GLY A 219 -35.47 -11.57 -10.72
C GLY A 219 -34.27 -10.79 -11.27
N MET A 220 -34.41 -10.12 -12.42
CA MET A 220 -33.35 -9.32 -13.02
C MET A 220 -33.35 -7.90 -12.46
N LEU A 221 -32.18 -7.33 -12.21
CA LEU A 221 -32.06 -5.91 -11.87
C LEU A 221 -32.35 -5.04 -13.09
N VAL A 222 -33.28 -4.10 -12.93
CA VAL A 222 -33.65 -3.12 -13.93
C VAL A 222 -33.81 -1.74 -13.29
N GLU A 223 -33.44 -0.69 -14.03
CA GLU A 223 -33.64 0.70 -13.63
C GLU A 223 -35.14 1.04 -13.54
N THR A 224 -35.51 1.95 -12.63
CA THR A 224 -36.90 2.34 -12.39
C THR A 224 -36.99 3.75 -11.80
N ASP A 225 -37.88 4.57 -12.38
CA ASP A 225 -38.22 5.90 -11.83
C ASP A 225 -39.35 5.85 -10.79
N GLN A 226 -39.84 4.64 -10.51
CA GLN A 226 -40.96 4.39 -9.59
C GLN A 226 -40.53 3.49 -8.43
N GLY A 227 -40.97 3.85 -7.21
CA GLY A 227 -40.73 3.09 -5.98
C GLY A 227 -39.78 3.80 -5.02
N GLN A 228 -39.40 3.10 -3.95
CA GLN A 228 -38.46 3.62 -2.93
C GLN A 228 -36.98 3.40 -3.30
N GLY A 229 -36.71 2.82 -4.47
CA GLY A 229 -35.37 2.36 -4.86
C GLY A 229 -34.96 1.05 -4.19
N LEU A 230 -33.72 0.64 -4.43
CA LEU A 230 -33.13 -0.60 -3.96
C LEU A 230 -31.81 -0.33 -3.24
N GLN A 231 -31.68 -0.90 -2.04
CA GLN A 231 -30.45 -0.89 -1.24
C GLN A 231 -29.99 -2.33 -0.97
N TYR A 232 -29.86 -3.10 -2.06
CA TYR A 232 -29.45 -4.50 -2.04
C TYR A 232 -27.93 -4.64 -1.77
N PRO A 233 -27.52 -5.55 -0.87
CA PRO A 233 -26.11 -5.76 -0.58
C PRO A 233 -25.37 -6.36 -1.78
N ILE A 234 -24.11 -5.97 -1.94
CA ILE A 234 -23.20 -6.50 -2.95
C ILE A 234 -21.95 -7.03 -2.27
N ARG A 235 -21.43 -8.12 -2.82
CA ARG A 235 -20.07 -8.56 -2.61
C ARG A 235 -19.34 -8.42 -3.93
N LEU A 236 -18.21 -7.74 -3.90
CA LEU A 236 -17.46 -7.36 -5.07
C LEU A 236 -15.99 -7.71 -4.89
N ASP A 237 -15.44 -8.39 -5.90
CA ASP A 237 -14.01 -8.64 -6.01
C ASP A 237 -13.52 -7.93 -7.26
N VAL A 238 -12.66 -6.93 -7.08
CA VAL A 238 -12.07 -6.13 -8.16
C VAL A 238 -10.60 -6.47 -8.26
N ASN A 239 -10.15 -6.91 -9.43
CA ASN A 239 -8.76 -7.27 -9.65
C ASN A 239 -8.09 -6.24 -10.54
N PHE A 240 -6.95 -5.71 -10.09
CA PHE A 240 -6.18 -4.75 -10.83
C PHE A 240 -4.77 -5.28 -11.10
N ARG A 241 -4.20 -4.86 -12.21
CA ARG A 241 -2.81 -5.11 -12.57
C ARG A 241 -2.09 -3.78 -12.60
N VAL A 242 -1.14 -3.61 -11.69
CA VAL A 242 -0.30 -2.43 -11.61
C VAL A 242 1.10 -2.84 -12.07
N PRO A 243 1.65 -2.26 -13.15
CA PRO A 243 3.01 -2.57 -13.60
C PRO A 243 4.01 -2.30 -12.46
N LEU A 244 4.74 -3.33 -12.03
CA LEU A 244 5.77 -3.17 -11.01
C LEU A 244 6.92 -2.31 -11.51
N VAL A 245 7.10 -2.12 -12.83
CA VAL A 245 8.15 -1.22 -13.36
C VAL A 245 8.07 0.20 -12.79
N ASP A 246 6.85 0.70 -12.56
CA ASP A 246 6.58 2.00 -11.95
C ASP A 246 6.94 1.99 -10.44
N LEU A 247 6.78 0.82 -9.81
CA LEU A 247 7.17 0.50 -8.43
C LEU A 247 8.56 -0.16 -8.34
N PHE A 248 9.37 -0.21 -9.39
CA PHE A 248 10.65 -0.95 -9.42
C PHE A 248 11.85 -0.03 -9.62
N GLN A 249 11.63 1.23 -10.00
CA GLN A 249 12.64 2.28 -9.79
C GLN A 249 13.10 2.36 -8.31
N ILE A 250 12.33 1.71 -7.42
CA ILE A 250 12.59 1.28 -6.03
C ILE A 250 13.87 0.50 -5.80
N GLY A 251 14.09 -0.57 -6.58
CA GLY A 251 15.26 -1.43 -6.37
C GLY A 251 16.57 -0.74 -6.73
N GLN A 252 16.58 0.08 -7.78
CA GLN A 252 17.83 0.65 -8.31
C GLN A 252 18.44 1.72 -7.40
N SER A 253 17.62 2.49 -6.69
CA SER A 253 18.11 3.54 -5.79
C SER A 253 18.67 2.97 -4.48
N ILE A 254 18.01 1.96 -3.90
CA ILE A 254 18.53 1.22 -2.74
C ILE A 254 19.86 0.52 -3.08
N ASN A 255 19.98 -0.01 -4.29
CA ASN A 255 21.23 -0.59 -4.79
C ASN A 255 22.36 0.41 -4.96
N THR A 256 22.05 1.65 -5.34
CA THR A 256 23.06 2.71 -5.44
C THR A 256 23.58 3.09 -4.05
N ILE A 257 22.68 3.17 -3.05
CA ILE A 257 23.02 3.43 -1.63
C ILE A 257 23.90 2.30 -1.06
N MET A 258 23.57 1.04 -1.37
CA MET A 258 24.34 -0.10 -0.89
C MET A 258 25.60 -0.38 -1.72
N GLY A 259 25.66 0.04 -2.98
CA GLY A 259 26.71 -0.29 -3.94
C GLY A 259 27.73 0.81 -4.22
N SER A 260 27.51 2.06 -3.78
CA SER A 260 28.39 3.21 -4.06
C SER A 260 29.67 3.26 -3.22
N GLY A 261 30.12 2.11 -2.68
CA GLY A 261 31.33 1.97 -1.88
C GLY A 261 32.55 1.45 -2.65
N GLN A 262 32.66 1.74 -3.95
CA GLN A 262 33.88 1.49 -4.74
C GLN A 262 34.64 2.78 -5.04
#